data_AF-A0A4R1QEP0-F1
#
_entry.id   AF-A0A4R1QEP0-F1
#
_cell.length_a   1.000
_cell.length_b   1.000
_cell.length_c   1.000
_cell.angle_alpha   90.00
_cell.angle_beta   90.00
_cell.angle_gamma   90.00
#
_symmetry.space_group_name_H-M   'P 1'
#
loop_
_entity.id
_entity.type
_entity.pdbx_description
1 polymer ?
#
loop_
_entity_poly.entity_id
_entity_poly.type
_entity_poly.pdbx_seq_one_letter_code
_entity_poly.pdbx_strand_id
1 'polypeptide(L)'
;MPYHKNKQQAFQAAQQGTMEAKEWYDHLVKDQADYGSQLKHLKQEVNEAFAQINNALEVASEKQRKQLEQFRDDLQAIVDEVNQYE
;
A
#
# COMPACT_ATOMS: atom_id res chain seq x y z
N MET A 1 -26.47 -9.98 -5.21
CA MET A 1 -25.43 -10.34 -4.22
C MET A 1 -25.32 -9.22 -3.19
N PRO A 2 -25.08 -9.50 -1.90
CA PRO A 2 -25.19 -8.48 -0.84
C PRO A 2 -23.99 -7.52 -0.89
N TYR A 3 -24.26 -6.27 -1.29
CA TYR A 3 -23.31 -5.16 -1.47
C TYR A 3 -22.32 -4.95 -0.31
N HIS A 4 -22.64 -5.42 0.90
CA HIS A 4 -21.86 -5.15 2.12
C HIS A 4 -20.60 -6.03 2.25
N LYS A 5 -20.60 -7.25 1.69
CA LYS A 5 -19.41 -8.14 1.73
C LYS A 5 -18.23 -7.52 0.97
N ASN A 6 -18.50 -6.87 -0.16
CA ASN A 6 -17.46 -6.25 -0.99
C ASN A 6 -16.81 -5.03 -0.30
N LYS A 7 -17.54 -4.29 0.55
CA LYS A 7 -17.02 -3.08 1.21
C LYS A 7 -15.97 -3.38 2.27
N GLN A 8 -16.29 -4.30 3.18
CA GLN A 8 -15.38 -4.67 4.26
C GLN A 8 -14.15 -5.38 3.71
N GLN A 9 -14.32 -6.24 2.72
CA GLN A 9 -13.21 -6.93 2.07
C GLN A 9 -12.27 -5.95 1.36
N ALA A 10 -12.79 -4.95 0.65
CA ALA A 10 -11.95 -3.97 -0.03
C ALA A 10 -11.12 -3.14 0.95
N PHE A 11 -11.74 -2.66 2.05
CA PHE A 11 -11.00 -1.91 3.08
C PHE A 11 -9.94 -2.76 3.77
N GLN A 12 -10.24 -4.02 4.11
CA GLN A 12 -9.29 -4.93 4.73
C GLN A 12 -8.12 -5.25 3.80
N ALA A 13 -8.39 -5.48 2.51
CA ALA A 13 -7.35 -5.69 1.51
C ALA A 13 -6.41 -4.47 1.45
N ALA A 14 -6.97 -3.27 1.28
CA ALA A 14 -6.19 -2.03 1.24
C ALA A 14 -5.34 -1.81 2.51
N GLN A 15 -5.89 -2.13 3.68
CA GLN A 15 -5.16 -2.07 4.94
C GLN A 15 -4.00 -3.06 4.97
N GLN A 16 -4.24 -4.31 4.56
CA GLN A 16 -3.23 -5.36 4.55
C GLN A 16 -2.09 -5.02 3.57
N GLY A 17 -2.40 -4.68 2.32
CA GLY A 17 -1.37 -4.32 1.34
C GLY A 17 -0.54 -3.11 1.77
N THR A 18 -1.15 -2.13 2.45
CA THR A 18 -0.41 -1.00 3.01
C THR A 18 0.56 -1.42 4.12
N MET A 19 0.15 -2.36 4.98
CA MET A 19 1.02 -2.88 6.04
C MET A 19 2.17 -3.72 5.47
N GLU A 20 1.90 -4.56 4.48
CA GLU A 20 2.90 -5.39 3.81
C GLU A 20 3.95 -4.51 3.11
N ALA A 21 3.52 -3.48 2.38
CA ALA A 21 4.44 -2.52 1.75
C ALA A 21 5.32 -1.79 2.78
N LYS A 22 4.75 -1.38 3.93
CA LYS A 22 5.52 -0.76 5.02
C LYS A 22 6.54 -1.71 5.63
N GLU A 23 6.17 -2.97 5.86
CA GLU A 23 7.08 -3.98 6.41
C GLU A 23 8.24 -4.26 5.45
N TRP A 24 7.97 -4.35 4.14
CA TRP A 24 9.02 -4.47 3.13
C TRP A 24 9.95 -3.26 3.11
N TYR A 25 9.38 -2.06 3.27
CA TYR A 25 10.16 -0.83 3.33
C TYR A 25 11.06 -0.78 4.57
N ASP A 26 10.53 -1.14 5.74
CA ASP A 26 11.27 -1.17 7.00
C ASP A 26 12.44 -2.17 6.97
N HIS A 27 12.31 -3.25 6.18
CA HIS A 27 13.36 -4.26 5.99
C HIS A 27 14.29 -3.97 4.81
N LEU A 28 14.05 -2.93 4.02
CA LEU A 28 14.86 -2.62 2.83
C LEU A 28 16.23 -2.05 3.24
N VAL A 29 17.28 -2.85 3.11
CA VAL A 29 18.66 -2.46 3.49
C VAL A 29 19.54 -2.30 2.25
N LYS A 30 20.06 -1.09 2.03
CA LYS A 30 20.82 -0.70 0.83
C LYS A 30 22.11 -1.47 0.61
N ASP A 31 22.83 -1.79 1.68
CA ASP A 31 24.14 -2.43 1.59
C ASP A 31 24.07 -3.95 1.43
N GLN A 32 22.88 -4.53 1.29
CA GLN A 32 22.72 -5.97 1.07
C GLN A 32 22.76 -6.34 -0.42
N ALA A 33 23.29 -7.53 -0.69
CA ALA A 33 23.48 -8.05 -2.04
C ALA A 33 22.16 -8.20 -2.83
N ASP A 34 21.03 -8.30 -2.15
CA ASP A 34 19.70 -8.49 -2.71
C ASP A 34 18.84 -7.21 -2.70
N TYR A 35 19.43 -6.04 -2.39
CA TYR A 35 18.73 -4.74 -2.36
C TYR A 35 17.90 -4.49 -3.62
N GLY A 36 18.47 -4.73 -4.81
CA GLY A 36 17.76 -4.49 -6.08
C GLY A 36 16.51 -5.36 -6.25
N SER A 37 16.55 -6.62 -5.82
CA SER A 37 15.37 -7.50 -5.84
C SER A 37 14.34 -7.12 -4.79
N GLN A 38 14.76 -6.77 -3.57
CA GLN A 38 13.87 -6.31 -2.51
C GLN A 38 13.17 -5.00 -2.91
N LEU A 39 13.92 -4.05 -3.47
CA LEU A 39 13.41 -2.79 -3.98
C LEU A 39 12.36 -3.01 -5.08
N LYS A 40 12.64 -3.90 -6.03
CA LYS A 40 11.67 -4.27 -7.07
C LYS A 40 10.40 -4.84 -6.47
N HIS A 41 10.52 -5.71 -5.47
CA HIS A 41 9.36 -6.32 -4.81
C HIS A 41 8.55 -5.27 -4.04
N LEU A 42 9.20 -4.41 -3.26
CA LEU A 42 8.54 -3.27 -2.59
C LEU A 42 7.75 -2.41 -3.58
N LYS A 43 8.34 -2.07 -4.74
CA LYS A 43 7.63 -1.31 -5.79
C LYS A 43 6.39 -2.04 -6.30
N GLN A 44 6.39 -3.37 -6.37
CA GLN A 44 5.21 -4.15 -6.75
C GLN A 44 4.14 -4.07 -5.65
N GLU A 45 4.50 -4.35 -4.41
CA GLU A 45 3.58 -4.30 -3.25
C GLU A 45 2.92 -2.93 -3.10
N VAL A 46 3.69 -1.85 -3.25
CA VAL A 46 3.18 -0.47 -3.20
C VAL A 46 2.15 -0.22 -4.31
N ASN A 47 2.43 -0.65 -5.53
CA ASN A 47 1.48 -0.49 -6.66
C ASN A 47 0.19 -1.30 -6.43
N GLU A 48 0.31 -2.52 -5.90
CA GLU A 48 -0.86 -3.35 -5.57
C GLU A 48 -1.70 -2.73 -4.45
N ALA A 49 -1.06 -2.21 -3.41
CA ALA A 49 -1.72 -1.52 -2.31
C ALA A 49 -2.45 -0.25 -2.78
N PHE A 50 -1.85 0.55 -3.67
CA PHE A 50 -2.54 1.69 -4.30
C PHE A 50 -3.80 1.27 -5.07
N ALA A 51 -3.72 0.17 -5.84
CA ALA A 51 -4.89 -0.34 -6.57
C ALA A 51 -6.01 -0.80 -5.60
N GLN A 52 -5.65 -1.49 -4.53
CA GLN A 52 -6.59 -1.92 -3.49
C GLN A 52 -7.24 -0.72 -2.78
N ILE A 53 -6.47 0.33 -2.45
CA ILE A 53 -6.97 1.58 -1.88
C ILE A 53 -7.99 2.25 -2.81
N ASN A 54 -7.67 2.37 -4.11
CA ASN A 54 -8.57 2.98 -5.08
C ASN A 54 -9.90 2.21 -5.17
N ASN A 55 -9.84 0.87 -5.23
CA ASN A 55 -11.04 0.02 -5.21
C ASN A 55 -11.84 0.19 -3.92
N ALA A 56 -11.16 0.29 -2.77
CA ALA A 56 -11.82 0.49 -1.48
C ALA A 56 -12.50 1.86 -1.38
N LEU A 57 -11.91 2.92 -1.94
CA LEU A 57 -12.45 4.27 -1.95
C LEU A 57 -13.81 4.36 -2.66
N GLU A 58 -14.04 3.54 -3.70
CA GLU A 58 -15.32 3.52 -4.44
C GLU A 58 -16.52 3.19 -3.53
N VAL A 59 -16.30 2.33 -2.53
CA VAL A 59 -17.39 1.78 -1.71
C VAL A 59 -17.33 2.18 -0.23
N ALA A 60 -16.23 2.83 0.19
CA ALA A 60 -15.94 3.22 1.56
C ALA A 60 -16.92 4.27 2.13
N SER A 61 -17.23 4.11 3.42
CA SER A 61 -17.84 5.17 4.24
C SER A 61 -16.89 6.36 4.41
N GLU A 62 -17.40 7.52 4.86
CA GLU A 62 -16.56 8.71 5.05
C GLU A 62 -15.38 8.46 6.01
N LYS A 63 -15.62 7.73 7.12
CA LYS A 63 -14.55 7.36 8.05
C LYS A 63 -13.48 6.50 7.38
N GLN A 64 -13.91 5.50 6.61
CA GLN A 64 -12.99 4.63 5.88
C GLN A 64 -12.24 5.39 4.78
N ARG A 65 -12.88 6.35 4.10
CA ARG A 65 -12.23 7.21 3.10
C ARG A 65 -11.06 7.98 3.70
N LYS A 66 -11.25 8.61 4.86
CA LYS A 66 -10.15 9.33 5.55
C LYS A 66 -8.97 8.40 5.89
N GLN A 67 -9.26 7.15 6.29
CA GLN A 67 -8.21 6.16 6.55
C GLN A 67 -7.49 5.70 5.28
N LEU A 68 -8.24 5.47 4.20
CA LEU A 68 -7.69 5.08 2.90
C LEU A 68 -6.85 6.19 2.26
N GLU A 69 -7.24 7.46 2.43
CA GLU A 69 -6.44 8.61 2.02
C GLU A 69 -5.12 8.67 2.80
N GLN A 70 -5.16 8.45 4.12
CA GLN A 70 -3.93 8.35 4.91
C GLN A 70 -3.02 7.22 4.43
N PHE A 71 -3.57 6.04 4.12
CA PHE A 71 -2.79 4.94 3.57
C PHE A 71 -2.15 5.29 2.23
N ARG A 72 -2.87 6.02 1.37
CA ARG A 72 -2.34 6.49 0.09
C ARG A 72 -1.17 7.46 0.30
N ASP A 73 -1.31 8.39 1.23
CA ASP A 73 -0.26 9.37 1.53
C ASP A 73 0.98 8.69 2.14
N ASP A 74 0.78 7.69 3.00
CA ASP A 74 1.87 6.89 3.57
C ASP A 74 2.65 6.13 2.48
N LEU A 75 1.94 5.51 1.53
CA LEU A 75 2.57 4.81 0.40
C LEU A 75 3.30 5.78 -0.53
N GLN A 76 2.74 6.97 -0.74
CA GLN A 76 3.39 8.00 -1.56
C GLN A 76 4.71 8.45 -0.93
N ALA A 77 4.76 8.61 0.40
CA ALA A 77 5.99 8.92 1.11
C ALA A 77 7.07 7.85 0.88
N ILE A 78 6.70 6.56 0.92
CA ILE A 78 7.62 5.45 0.62
C ILE A 78 8.17 5.56 -0.80
N VAL A 79 7.30 5.80 -1.79
CA VAL A 79 7.72 5.98 -3.20
C VAL A 79 8.70 7.13 -3.34
N ASP A 80 8.38 8.27 -2.73
CA ASP A 80 9.20 9.47 -2.81
C ASP A 80 10.57 9.25 -2.16
N GLU A 81 10.61 8.61 -0.99
CA GLU A 81 11.87 8.26 -0.30
C GLU A 81 12.69 7.27 -1.12
N VAL A 82 12.08 6.23 -1.66
CA VAL A 82 12.77 5.24 -2.51
C VAL A 82 13.37 5.89 -3.76
N ASN A 83 12.61 6.75 -4.44
CA ASN A 83 13.05 7.40 -5.68
C ASN A 83 14.17 8.43 -5.47
N GLN A 84 14.37 8.95 -4.25
CA GLN A 84 15.50 9.82 -3.94
C GLN A 84 16.85 9.10 -3.98
N TYR A 85 16.85 7.77 -3.99
CA TYR A 85 18.05 6.93 -3.95
C TYR A 85 18.30 6.14 -5.24
N GLU A 86 17.48 6.32 -6.29
CA GLU A 86 17.75 5.84 -7.66
C GLU A 86 18.63 6.82 -8.44
#